data_AF-A0A7J2PNV6-F1
#
_entry.id   AF-A0A7J2PNV6-F1
#
_cell.length_a   1.000
_cell.length_b   1.000
_cell.length_c   1.000
_cell.angle_alpha   90.00
_cell.angle_beta   90.00
_cell.angle_gamma   90.00
#
_symmetry.space_group_name_H-M   'P 1'
#
loop_
_entity.id
_entity.type
_entity.pdbx_description
1 polymer ?
#
loop_
_entity_poly.entity_id
_entity_poly.type
_entity_poly.pdbx_seq_one_letter_code
_entity_poly.pdbx_strand_id
1 'polypeptide(L)'
;MKNQLNNIIRLLFKPYFTSFRRMSEFFGFPNHYLPAQRMEEYAKKAIAVSNLRTMRNFLNERLSLWKKQHPDIFNELIKVKNEILNFIEIYKEKFSPKLTPYSQIEDHHPDLDLSYFSEIYTIQKAYWLGFLFADGWIGIEKKQSGNYYRIGFGQKSEDRERVIEFCKALGLNTSYIEDFKILDEEGKNYKFSRIRFLAGNVECEESMAKHLICWGMHYYLSEKIEKRVKAPILPDLRDESLMLAFLLGLFDGDGSLRLYTSPNGNKYISPHICSANKNFIEEIKKYYCDKKIVFQNYQRKIDYETGKIKILILYGLTCGTKLYQNMLSVMQNSMERKRFTSEMFYNTRLRKSLMKVLPKEKLRELLKIMPRYRIAKLLGISNSVIDRLAKNVYDLELPIRGEVSEQEIKYWRKFLNEIRDNLKE
;
A
#
# COMPACT_ATOMS: atom_id res chain seq x y z
N MET A 1 53.52 6.18 7.82
CA MET A 1 52.69 7.19 8.53
C MET A 1 53.23 7.70 9.87
N LYS A 2 53.82 6.87 10.76
CA LYS A 2 54.15 7.25 12.15
C LYS A 2 55.06 8.50 12.32
N ASN A 3 55.80 8.90 11.28
CA ASN A 3 56.76 10.00 11.35
C ASN A 3 56.36 11.29 10.59
N GLN A 4 55.17 11.35 9.97
CA GLN A 4 54.76 12.50 9.13
C GLN A 4 53.42 13.17 9.52
N LEU A 5 52.71 12.64 10.52
CA LEU A 5 51.43 13.21 10.96
C LEU A 5 51.63 14.35 11.97
N ASN A 6 50.89 15.45 11.79
CA ASN A 6 50.73 16.55 12.75
C ASN A 6 50.37 15.99 14.15
N ASN A 7 50.98 16.54 15.21
CA ASN A 7 50.80 16.08 16.58
C ASN A 7 49.34 16.12 17.04
N ILE A 8 48.55 17.09 16.58
CA ILE A 8 47.12 17.20 16.89
C ILE A 8 46.34 16.03 16.30
N ILE A 9 46.63 15.64 15.06
CA ILE A 9 45.98 14.50 14.41
C ILE A 9 46.34 13.20 15.11
N ARG A 10 47.62 13.05 15.51
CA ARG A 10 48.02 11.91 16.33
C ARG A 10 47.22 11.86 17.62
N LEU A 11 47.01 12.99 18.30
CA LEU A 11 46.22 13.06 19.53
C LEU A 11 44.75 12.73 19.30
N LEU A 12 44.14 13.16 18.20
CA LEU A 12 42.74 12.83 17.86
C LEU A 12 42.53 11.33 17.64
N PHE A 13 43.48 10.68 16.96
CA PHE A 13 43.38 9.27 16.63
C PHE A 13 43.96 8.32 17.70
N LYS A 14 44.90 8.80 18.53
CA LYS A 14 45.60 8.03 19.56
C LYS A 14 44.65 7.27 20.49
N PRO A 15 43.55 7.86 21.01
CA PRO A 15 42.60 7.13 21.83
C PRO A 15 42.08 5.87 21.14
N TYR A 16 41.83 5.92 19.83
CA TYR A 16 41.22 4.81 19.09
C TYR A 16 42.22 3.72 18.69
N PHE A 17 43.49 4.08 18.48
CA PHE A 17 44.53 3.13 18.10
C PHE A 17 45.22 2.41 19.28
N THR A 18 44.89 2.76 20.54
CA THR A 18 45.48 2.08 21.71
C THR A 18 44.86 0.72 21.99
N SER A 19 43.70 0.40 21.41
CA SER A 19 43.09 -0.93 21.54
C SER A 19 42.11 -1.20 20.38
N PHE A 20 41.98 -2.46 19.98
CA PHE A 20 40.98 -2.88 18.99
C PHE A 20 39.54 -2.59 19.43
N ARG A 21 39.26 -2.58 20.73
CA ARG A 21 37.98 -2.14 21.30
C ARG A 21 37.65 -0.71 20.88
N ARG A 22 38.58 0.22 21.13
CA ARG A 22 38.38 1.63 20.77
C ARG A 22 38.42 1.85 19.24
N MET A 23 39.11 1.00 18.49
CA MET A 23 39.01 0.99 17.04
C MET A 23 37.62 0.53 16.54
N SER A 24 37.01 -0.46 17.20
CA SER A 24 35.64 -0.88 16.91
C SER A 24 34.67 0.27 17.13
N GLU A 25 34.80 0.95 18.28
CA GLU A 25 34.03 2.15 18.60
C GLU A 25 34.23 3.28 17.57
N PHE A 26 35.49 3.49 17.11
CA PHE A 26 35.80 4.48 16.07
C PHE A 26 34.98 4.27 14.80
N PHE A 27 34.81 3.01 14.40
CA PHE A 27 34.07 2.64 13.21
C PHE A 27 32.58 2.33 13.47
N GLY A 28 32.07 2.61 14.68
CA GLY A 28 30.66 2.43 15.02
C GLY A 28 30.24 0.97 15.24
N PHE A 29 31.19 0.10 15.57
CA PHE A 29 30.90 -1.30 15.89
C PHE A 29 30.80 -1.56 17.41
N PRO A 30 30.09 -2.63 17.82
CA PRO A 30 30.13 -3.11 19.21
C PRO A 30 31.55 -3.36 19.71
N ASN A 31 31.77 -3.24 21.03
CA ASN A 31 33.07 -3.20 21.74
C ASN A 31 34.04 -4.40 21.55
N HIS A 32 33.76 -5.31 20.63
CA HIS A 32 34.46 -6.57 20.40
C HIS A 32 34.37 -7.02 18.93
N TYR A 33 33.87 -6.16 18.03
CA TYR A 33 33.66 -6.53 16.63
C TYR A 33 34.97 -6.71 15.88
N LEU A 34 35.95 -5.84 16.12
CA LEU A 34 37.35 -6.01 15.70
C LEU A 34 38.09 -6.65 16.88
N PRO A 35 38.35 -7.97 16.90
CA PRO A 35 39.00 -8.61 18.03
C PRO A 35 40.52 -8.56 17.84
N ALA A 36 41.24 -8.21 18.91
CA ALA A 36 42.71 -8.36 18.99
C ALA A 36 43.15 -9.83 18.94
N GLN A 37 42.23 -10.75 19.26
CA GLN A 37 42.44 -12.18 19.40
C GLN A 37 41.15 -12.87 18.96
N ARG A 38 41.02 -13.20 17.68
CA ARG A 38 40.17 -14.34 17.31
C ARG A 38 41.01 -15.58 17.62
N MET A 39 40.47 -16.54 18.36
CA MET A 39 40.99 -17.91 18.21
C MET A 39 40.86 -18.23 16.73
N GLU A 40 41.92 -18.77 16.13
CA GLU A 40 42.11 -18.89 14.68
C GLU A 40 40.88 -19.53 13.99
N GLU A 41 40.20 -20.43 14.71
CA GLU A 41 38.95 -21.10 14.35
C GLU A 41 37.70 -20.19 14.24
N TYR A 42 37.61 -19.07 14.96
CA TYR A 42 36.49 -18.11 14.90
C TYR A 42 36.79 -16.86 14.08
N ALA A 43 37.98 -16.76 13.51
CA ALA A 43 38.30 -15.68 12.60
C ALA A 43 37.54 -15.84 11.28
N LYS A 44 36.43 -15.10 11.11
CA LYS A 44 35.92 -14.82 9.75
C LYS A 44 37.09 -14.32 8.90
N LYS A 45 37.44 -15.06 7.84
CA LYS A 45 38.59 -14.79 6.97
C LYS A 45 38.56 -13.39 6.33
N ALA A 46 37.39 -12.77 6.23
CA ALA A 46 37.23 -11.40 5.74
C ALA A 46 36.13 -10.62 6.49
N ILE A 47 36.30 -9.30 6.59
CA ILE A 47 35.30 -8.32 7.03
C ILE A 47 34.27 -8.17 5.92
N ALA A 48 32.98 -8.39 6.21
CA ALA A 48 31.94 -8.31 5.19
C ALA A 48 31.79 -6.88 4.64
N VAL A 49 31.37 -6.76 3.37
CA VAL A 49 31.22 -5.47 2.67
C VAL A 49 30.33 -4.47 3.41
N SER A 50 29.23 -4.92 4.03
CA SER A 50 28.36 -4.08 4.85
C SER A 50 29.12 -3.38 5.97
N ASN A 51 30.02 -4.10 6.65
CA ASN A 51 30.81 -3.55 7.74
C ASN A 51 31.86 -2.55 7.20
N LEU A 52 32.42 -2.81 6.02
CA LEU A 52 33.30 -1.83 5.36
C LEU A 52 32.53 -0.54 4.99
N ARG A 53 31.26 -0.64 4.58
CA ARG A 53 30.38 0.53 4.38
C ARG A 53 30.12 1.27 5.71
N THR A 54 29.81 0.54 6.79
CA THR A 54 29.68 1.12 8.14
C THR A 54 30.93 1.89 8.56
N MET A 55 32.12 1.30 8.40
CA MET A 55 33.39 1.96 8.69
C MET A 55 33.53 3.29 7.93
N ARG A 56 33.20 3.30 6.64
CA ARG A 56 33.25 4.50 5.79
C ARG A 56 32.29 5.58 6.27
N ASN A 57 31.06 5.21 6.65
CA ASN A 57 30.04 6.16 7.10
C ASN A 57 30.42 6.81 8.43
N PHE A 58 30.80 6.00 9.43
CA PHE A 58 31.25 6.50 10.74
C PHE A 58 32.52 7.34 10.64
N LEU A 59 33.46 6.97 9.76
CA LEU A 59 34.63 7.80 9.47
C LEU A 59 34.21 9.17 8.93
N ASN A 60 33.30 9.23 7.96
CA ASN A 60 32.83 10.50 7.40
C ASN A 60 32.12 11.37 8.44
N GLU A 61 31.28 10.77 9.28
CA GLU A 61 30.55 11.48 10.34
C GLU A 61 31.53 12.08 11.36
N ARG A 62 32.47 11.28 11.88
CA ARG A 62 33.49 11.75 12.83
C ARG A 62 34.37 12.84 12.25
N LEU A 63 34.79 12.70 10.99
CA LEU A 63 35.57 13.73 10.31
C LEU A 63 34.77 15.03 10.11
N SER A 64 33.46 14.94 9.87
CA SER A 64 32.59 16.12 9.80
C SER A 64 32.51 16.85 11.14
N LEU A 65 32.42 16.11 12.25
CA LEU A 65 32.48 16.67 13.60
C LEU A 65 33.84 17.33 13.88
N TRP A 66 34.95 16.64 13.58
CA TRP A 66 36.29 17.20 13.78
C TRP A 66 36.60 18.38 12.87
N LYS A 67 36.07 18.41 11.65
CA LYS A 67 36.16 19.58 10.76
C LYS A 67 35.59 20.83 11.43
N LYS A 68 34.47 20.69 12.17
CA LYS A 68 33.86 21.81 12.90
C LYS A 68 34.70 22.24 14.11
N GLN A 69 35.34 21.28 14.80
CA GLN A 69 36.12 21.54 16.01
C GLN A 69 37.55 22.02 15.74
N HIS A 70 38.15 21.57 14.65
CA HIS A 70 39.56 21.77 14.30
C HIS A 70 39.70 22.10 12.80
N PRO A 71 39.26 23.29 12.35
CA PRO A 71 39.31 23.66 10.95
C PRO A 71 40.75 23.82 10.42
N ASP A 72 41.70 24.10 11.31
CA ASP A 72 43.13 24.33 11.03
C ASP A 72 43.87 23.08 10.52
N ILE A 73 43.39 21.88 10.87
CA ILE A 73 43.99 20.59 10.46
C ILE A 73 43.16 19.85 9.40
N PHE A 74 42.18 20.52 8.79
CA PHE A 74 41.20 19.87 7.91
C PHE A 74 41.86 19.19 6.70
N ASN A 75 42.87 19.82 6.09
CA ASN A 75 43.55 19.27 4.91
C ASN A 75 44.26 17.96 5.23
N GLU A 76 44.86 17.85 6.40
CA GLU A 76 45.52 16.64 6.86
C GLU A 76 44.52 15.56 7.31
N LEU A 77 43.38 15.95 7.88
CA LEU A 77 42.27 15.02 8.13
C LEU A 77 41.73 14.41 6.82
N ILE A 78 41.67 15.18 5.73
CA ILE A 78 41.33 14.68 4.40
C ILE A 78 42.38 13.68 3.87
N LYS A 79 43.68 13.91 4.12
CA LYS A 79 44.73 12.94 3.76
C LYS A 79 44.53 11.60 4.47
N VAL A 80 44.30 11.62 5.79
CA VAL A 80 44.03 10.41 6.59
C VAL A 80 42.75 9.71 6.12
N LYS A 81 41.69 10.46 5.82
CA LYS A 81 40.46 9.93 5.23
C LYS A 81 40.75 9.14 3.97
N ASN A 82 41.47 9.74 3.02
CA ASN A 82 41.76 9.14 1.74
C ASN A 82 42.61 7.87 1.88
N GLU A 83 43.57 7.84 2.81
CA GLU A 83 44.35 6.64 3.11
C GLU A 83 43.49 5.49 3.67
N ILE A 84 42.58 5.78 4.61
CA ILE A 84 41.66 4.78 5.16
C ILE A 84 40.69 4.27 4.08
N LEU A 85 40.16 5.16 3.25
CA LEU A 85 39.30 4.78 2.14
C LEU A 85 40.04 3.91 1.12
N ASN A 86 41.27 4.27 0.77
CA ASN A 86 42.12 3.46 -0.12
C ASN A 86 42.40 2.08 0.48
N PHE A 87 42.68 1.99 1.78
CA PHE A 87 42.82 0.71 2.48
C PHE A 87 41.54 -0.14 2.38
N ILE A 88 40.36 0.46 2.56
CA ILE A 88 39.08 -0.26 2.41
C ILE A 88 38.91 -0.81 0.99
N GLU A 89 39.26 -0.05 -0.04
CA GLU A 89 39.15 -0.51 -1.43
C GLU A 89 40.16 -1.63 -1.75
N ILE A 90 41.44 -1.47 -1.35
CA ILE A 90 42.45 -2.54 -1.47
C ILE A 90 42.00 -3.80 -0.72
N TYR A 91 41.38 -3.65 0.45
CA TYR A 91 40.85 -4.76 1.21
C TYR A 91 39.73 -5.50 0.46
N LYS A 92 38.78 -4.77 -0.12
CA LYS A 92 37.69 -5.36 -0.92
C LYS A 92 38.24 -6.12 -2.11
N GLU A 93 39.17 -5.54 -2.85
CA GLU A 93 39.80 -6.16 -4.02
C GLU A 93 40.55 -7.44 -3.63
N LYS A 94 41.35 -7.39 -2.56
CA LYS A 94 42.19 -8.51 -2.13
C LYS A 94 41.39 -9.69 -1.58
N PHE A 95 40.34 -9.42 -0.80
CA PHE A 95 39.64 -10.46 -0.05
C PHE A 95 38.28 -10.85 -0.61
N SER A 96 37.77 -10.13 -1.61
CA SER A 96 36.45 -10.33 -2.23
C SER A 96 35.37 -10.70 -1.18
N PRO A 97 35.23 -9.91 -0.10
CA PRO A 97 34.42 -10.32 1.03
C PRO A 97 32.97 -10.55 0.62
N LYS A 98 32.38 -11.65 1.10
CA LYS A 98 30.97 -11.94 0.82
C LYS A 98 30.09 -10.84 1.40
N LEU A 99 29.11 -10.40 0.61
CA LEU A 99 28.03 -9.56 1.08
C LEU A 99 27.22 -10.34 2.13
N THR A 100 26.91 -9.69 3.24
CA THR A 100 25.83 -10.16 4.12
C THR A 100 24.52 -10.18 3.32
N PRO A 101 23.54 -11.05 3.66
CA PRO A 101 22.23 -11.05 3.01
C PRO A 101 21.63 -9.64 2.94
N TYR A 102 21.74 -8.87 4.04
CA TYR A 102 21.28 -7.48 4.05
C TYR A 102 22.00 -6.61 3.01
N SER A 103 23.33 -6.62 2.94
CA SER A 103 24.05 -5.85 1.90
C SER A 103 23.83 -6.32 0.46
N GLN A 104 23.39 -7.56 0.24
CA GLN A 104 23.01 -8.02 -1.10
C GLN A 104 21.79 -7.25 -1.62
N ILE A 105 20.98 -6.65 -0.73
CA ILE A 105 19.84 -5.85 -1.17
C ILE A 105 20.27 -4.59 -1.90
N GLU A 106 21.35 -3.95 -1.47
CA GLU A 106 21.87 -2.75 -2.13
C GLU A 106 22.41 -3.07 -3.53
N ASP A 107 22.86 -4.31 -3.75
CA ASP A 107 23.35 -4.75 -5.05
C ASP A 107 22.20 -5.17 -5.98
N HIS A 108 21.14 -5.78 -5.43
CA HIS A 108 19.95 -6.19 -6.21
C HIS A 108 18.95 -5.05 -6.43
N HIS A 109 18.88 -4.10 -5.50
CA HIS A 109 17.96 -2.97 -5.45
C HIS A 109 18.72 -1.70 -5.03
N PRO A 110 19.62 -1.19 -5.88
CA PRO A 110 20.46 -0.04 -5.54
C PRO A 110 19.67 1.25 -5.24
N ASP A 111 18.48 1.37 -5.81
CA ASP A 111 17.61 2.54 -5.64
C ASP A 111 16.58 2.38 -4.51
N LEU A 112 16.63 1.27 -3.75
CA LEU A 112 15.64 0.97 -2.72
C LEU A 112 15.66 2.01 -1.59
N ASP A 113 14.55 2.72 -1.42
CA ASP A 113 14.32 3.60 -0.28
C ASP A 113 13.87 2.78 0.94
N LEU A 114 14.83 2.39 1.78
CA LEU A 114 14.57 1.68 3.05
C LEU A 114 13.76 2.51 4.05
N SER A 115 13.72 3.83 3.88
CA SER A 115 12.97 4.77 4.72
C SER A 115 11.58 5.10 4.17
N TYR A 116 11.14 4.47 3.06
CA TYR A 116 9.89 4.83 2.36
C TYR A 116 8.68 4.92 3.29
N PHE A 117 8.55 3.98 4.22
CA PHE A 117 7.45 3.93 5.21
C PHE A 117 7.79 4.53 6.58
N SER A 118 8.95 5.17 6.76
CA SER A 118 9.27 5.85 8.04
C SER A 118 8.23 6.92 8.37
N GLU A 119 7.76 7.64 7.35
CA GLU A 119 6.74 8.67 7.43
C GLU A 119 5.76 8.54 6.26
N ILE A 120 4.48 8.78 6.53
CA ILE A 120 3.39 8.67 5.55
C ILE A 120 2.77 10.05 5.35
N TYR A 121 3.42 10.90 4.55
CA TYR A 121 2.95 12.27 4.27
C TYR A 121 2.41 12.46 2.86
N THR A 122 2.40 11.41 2.04
CA THR A 122 1.90 11.49 0.67
C THR A 122 0.78 10.47 0.43
N ILE A 123 -0.17 10.85 -0.42
CA ILE A 123 -1.26 9.98 -0.88
C ILE A 123 -0.73 8.65 -1.40
N GLN A 124 0.36 8.67 -2.16
CA GLN A 124 0.97 7.47 -2.73
C GLN A 124 1.55 6.53 -1.65
N LYS A 125 2.23 7.07 -0.63
CA LYS A 125 2.74 6.27 0.50
C LYS A 125 1.60 5.64 1.30
N ALA A 126 0.55 6.42 1.58
CA ALA A 126 -0.62 5.93 2.30
C ALA A 126 -1.36 4.84 1.52
N TYR A 127 -1.52 5.02 0.20
CA TYR A 127 -2.09 4.03 -0.69
C TYR A 127 -1.30 2.70 -0.66
N TRP A 128 0.04 2.76 -0.80
CA TRP A 128 0.86 1.54 -0.74
C TRP A 128 0.86 0.89 0.64
N LEU A 129 0.80 1.67 1.71
CA LEU A 129 0.61 1.14 3.06
C LEU A 129 -0.70 0.34 3.14
N GLY A 130 -1.81 0.91 2.66
CA GLY A 130 -3.11 0.23 2.61
C GLY A 130 -3.07 -1.06 1.78
N PHE A 131 -2.41 -1.02 0.63
CA PHE A 131 -2.27 -2.18 -0.25
C PHE A 131 -1.44 -3.29 0.42
N LEU A 132 -0.36 -2.94 1.11
CA LEU A 132 0.41 -3.90 1.91
C LEU A 132 -0.41 -4.48 3.07
N PHE A 133 -1.34 -3.71 3.66
CA PHE A 133 -2.27 -4.22 4.67
C PHE A 133 -3.24 -5.26 4.13
N ALA A 134 -3.61 -5.19 2.85
CA ALA A 134 -4.34 -6.26 2.17
C ALA A 134 -3.41 -7.42 1.79
N ASP A 135 -2.67 -7.26 0.68
CA ASP A 135 -1.98 -8.35 -0.01
C ASP A 135 -0.49 -8.48 0.32
N GLY A 136 0.05 -7.56 1.12
CA GLY A 136 1.43 -7.61 1.59
C GLY A 136 1.63 -8.52 2.79
N TRP A 137 2.87 -8.99 2.99
CA TRP A 137 3.26 -9.71 4.20
C TRP A 137 4.67 -9.39 4.68
N ILE A 138 4.88 -9.50 6.00
CA ILE A 138 6.19 -9.44 6.65
C ILE A 138 6.50 -10.84 7.22
N GLY A 139 7.50 -11.50 6.64
CA GLY A 139 8.06 -12.75 7.13
C GLY A 139 9.34 -12.53 7.93
N ILE A 140 9.73 -13.54 8.71
CA ILE A 140 11.07 -13.61 9.32
C ILE A 140 11.81 -14.79 8.70
N GLU A 141 12.98 -14.52 8.12
CA GLU A 141 13.89 -15.53 7.63
C GLU A 141 15.00 -15.76 8.65
N LYS A 142 15.10 -17.00 9.15
CA LYS A 142 16.15 -17.42 10.08
C LYS A 142 17.39 -17.84 9.29
N LYS A 143 18.52 -17.17 9.51
CA LYS A 143 19.83 -17.55 8.94
C LYS A 143 20.86 -17.72 10.05
N GLN A 144 21.96 -18.40 9.75
CA GLN A 144 23.11 -18.49 10.65
C GLN A 144 23.66 -17.09 11.02
N SER A 145 23.51 -16.10 10.14
CA SER A 145 23.94 -14.72 10.36
C SER A 145 22.91 -13.85 11.09
N GLY A 146 21.85 -14.44 11.66
CA GLY A 146 20.78 -13.73 12.35
C GLY A 146 19.41 -13.86 11.66
N ASN A 147 18.41 -13.23 12.28
CA ASN A 147 17.05 -13.20 11.78
C ASN A 147 16.82 -11.91 10.98
N TYR A 148 16.20 -12.04 9.81
CA TYR A 148 15.94 -10.92 8.92
C TYR A 148 14.45 -10.82 8.63
N TYR A 149 13.94 -9.60 8.54
CA TYR A 149 12.62 -9.38 7.98
C TYR A 149 12.67 -9.53 6.46
N ARG A 150 11.60 -10.09 5.90
CA ARG A 150 11.35 -10.13 4.46
C ARG A 150 9.97 -9.57 4.19
N ILE A 151 9.87 -8.56 3.36
CA ILE A 151 8.59 -8.08 2.84
C ILE A 151 8.30 -8.80 1.54
N GLY A 152 7.04 -9.16 1.34
CA GLY A 152 6.54 -9.60 0.05
C GLY A 152 5.25 -8.88 -0.33
N PHE A 153 5.11 -8.65 -1.62
CA PHE A 153 3.92 -8.11 -2.24
C PHE A 153 3.68 -8.87 -3.54
N GLY A 154 2.44 -9.33 -3.75
CA GLY A 154 2.11 -10.09 -4.95
C GLY A 154 0.66 -9.90 -5.34
N GLN A 155 0.41 -10.03 -6.64
CA GLN A 155 -0.91 -9.90 -7.26
C GLN A 155 -1.09 -10.98 -8.30
N LYS A 156 -2.32 -11.18 -8.75
CA LYS A 156 -2.58 -12.00 -9.94
C LYS A 156 -1.85 -11.40 -11.14
N SER A 157 -1.43 -12.22 -12.10
CA SER A 157 -0.64 -11.75 -13.24
C SER A 157 -1.39 -10.73 -14.12
N GLU A 158 -2.72 -10.72 -14.12
CA GLU A 158 -3.52 -9.68 -14.78
C GLU A 158 -3.32 -8.29 -14.15
N ASP A 159 -2.92 -8.24 -12.88
CA ASP A 159 -2.64 -7.04 -12.11
C ASP A 159 -1.13 -6.82 -11.92
N ARG A 160 -0.27 -7.47 -12.72
CA ARG A 160 1.20 -7.40 -12.61
C ARG A 160 1.74 -5.97 -12.64
N GLU A 161 1.10 -5.06 -13.38
CA GLU A 161 1.50 -3.64 -13.42
C GLU A 161 1.46 -3.00 -12.03
N ARG A 162 0.57 -3.42 -11.13
CA ARG A 162 0.57 -2.93 -9.74
C ARG A 162 1.83 -3.34 -8.98
N VAL A 163 2.37 -4.54 -9.24
CA VAL A 163 3.64 -4.99 -8.66
C VAL A 163 4.79 -4.14 -9.21
N ILE A 164 4.78 -3.81 -10.51
CA ILE A 164 5.77 -2.92 -11.11
C ILE A 164 5.71 -1.51 -10.50
N GLU A 165 4.52 -0.93 -10.37
CA GLU A 165 4.36 0.39 -9.77
C GLU A 165 4.78 0.43 -8.30
N PHE A 166 4.47 -0.63 -7.53
CA PHE A 166 4.96 -0.77 -6.18
C PHE A 166 6.50 -0.81 -6.15
N CYS A 167 7.11 -1.60 -7.04
CA CYS A 167 8.56 -1.64 -7.17
C CYS A 167 9.15 -0.26 -7.48
N LYS A 168 8.60 0.45 -8.47
CA LYS A 168 9.03 1.81 -8.84
C LYS A 168 8.90 2.79 -7.67
N ALA A 169 7.80 2.72 -6.93
CA ALA A 169 7.55 3.60 -5.79
C ALA A 169 8.60 3.44 -4.68
N LEU A 170 9.05 2.20 -4.43
CA LEU A 170 10.06 1.89 -3.42
C LEU A 170 11.50 1.94 -3.95
N GLY A 171 11.72 2.04 -5.27
CA GLY A 171 13.05 1.88 -5.88
C GLY A 171 13.54 0.42 -5.96
N LEU A 172 12.63 -0.54 -5.96
CA LEU A 172 12.96 -1.95 -6.19
C LEU A 172 13.22 -2.22 -7.68
N ASN A 173 14.21 -3.05 -7.95
CA ASN A 173 14.51 -3.49 -9.31
C ASN A 173 13.44 -4.50 -9.80
N THR A 174 12.73 -4.12 -10.86
CA THR A 174 11.63 -4.91 -11.44
C THR A 174 12.07 -6.22 -12.08
N SER A 175 13.37 -6.42 -12.36
CA SER A 175 13.88 -7.70 -12.89
C SER A 175 13.77 -8.85 -11.88
N TYR A 176 13.58 -8.53 -10.59
CA TYR A 176 13.38 -9.52 -9.51
C TYR A 176 11.91 -9.86 -9.26
N ILE A 177 10.98 -9.37 -10.08
CA ILE A 177 9.59 -9.82 -10.02
C ILE A 177 9.53 -11.28 -10.46
N GLU A 178 9.08 -12.15 -9.56
CA GLU A 178 8.89 -13.58 -9.79
C GLU A 178 7.46 -13.83 -10.28
N ASP A 179 7.33 -14.47 -11.44
CA ASP A 179 6.06 -15.02 -11.91
C ASP A 179 5.95 -16.50 -11.52
N PHE A 180 4.80 -16.91 -10.96
CA PHE A 180 4.58 -18.27 -10.49
C PHE A 180 3.12 -18.69 -10.66
N LYS A 181 2.84 -19.99 -10.48
CA LYS A 181 1.50 -20.57 -10.60
C LYS A 181 1.05 -21.14 -9.26
N ILE A 182 -0.24 -21.00 -8.97
CA ILE A 182 -0.93 -21.62 -7.84
C ILE A 182 -2.12 -22.42 -8.40
N LEU A 183 -2.31 -23.65 -7.94
CA LEU A 183 -3.47 -24.48 -8.28
C LEU A 183 -4.58 -24.25 -7.24
N ASP A 184 -5.85 -24.16 -7.60
CA ASP A 184 -6.94 -24.20 -6.61
C ASP A 184 -7.40 -25.64 -6.29
N GLU A 185 -8.48 -25.74 -5.50
CA GLU A 185 -9.18 -26.99 -5.14
C GLU A 185 -9.64 -27.81 -6.35
N GLU A 186 -9.89 -27.16 -7.47
CA GLU A 186 -10.39 -27.76 -8.71
C GLU A 186 -9.24 -28.06 -9.70
N GLY A 187 -7.98 -27.85 -9.29
CA GLY A 187 -6.80 -27.99 -10.14
C GLY A 187 -6.65 -26.86 -11.17
N LYS A 188 -7.40 -25.77 -11.02
CA LYS A 188 -7.30 -24.62 -11.91
C LYS A 188 -6.06 -23.80 -11.58
N ASN A 189 -5.28 -23.52 -12.61
CA ASN A 189 -4.06 -22.72 -12.51
C ASN A 189 -4.38 -21.22 -12.48
N TYR A 190 -3.86 -20.53 -11.47
CA TYR A 190 -3.81 -19.08 -11.38
C TYR A 190 -2.37 -18.63 -11.47
N LYS A 191 -2.11 -17.65 -12.35
CA LYS A 191 -0.80 -17.03 -12.48
C LYS A 191 -0.71 -15.83 -11.55
N PHE A 192 0.42 -15.70 -10.87
CA PHE A 192 0.71 -14.60 -9.96
C PHE A 192 2.07 -14.00 -10.28
N SER A 193 2.21 -12.73 -9.97
CA SER A 193 3.46 -11.97 -10.01
C SER A 193 3.73 -11.44 -8.62
N ARG A 194 4.96 -11.59 -8.11
CA ARG A 194 5.34 -11.07 -6.78
C ARG A 194 6.74 -10.51 -6.75
N ILE A 195 6.97 -9.60 -5.82
CA ILE A 195 8.31 -9.17 -5.40
C ILE A 195 8.51 -9.56 -3.93
N ARG A 196 9.74 -9.97 -3.59
CA ARG A 196 10.15 -10.26 -2.21
C ARG A 196 11.54 -9.70 -1.98
N PHE A 197 11.75 -9.00 -0.88
CA PHE A 197 13.03 -8.37 -0.58
C PHE A 197 13.28 -8.33 0.93
N LEU A 198 14.55 -8.25 1.33
CA LEU A 198 14.92 -8.13 2.74
C LEU A 198 14.57 -6.73 3.25
N ALA A 199 14.01 -6.65 4.44
CA ALA A 199 13.47 -5.40 4.98
C ALA A 199 14.06 -5.08 6.35
N GLY A 200 15.34 -5.42 6.55
CA GLY A 200 16.10 -5.18 7.77
C GLY A 200 16.42 -6.41 8.59
N ASN A 201 17.34 -6.23 9.55
CA ASN A 201 17.57 -7.17 10.64
C ASN A 201 16.45 -7.00 11.68
N VAL A 202 15.99 -8.10 12.29
CA VAL A 202 14.97 -8.08 13.35
C VAL A 202 15.38 -7.25 14.57
N GLU A 203 16.68 -7.14 14.83
CA GLU A 203 17.28 -6.35 15.91
C GLU A 203 17.44 -4.86 15.54
N CYS A 204 17.28 -4.48 14.27
CA CYS A 204 17.40 -3.09 13.83
C CYS A 204 16.05 -2.38 13.95
N GLU A 205 15.99 -1.37 14.82
CA GLU A 205 14.77 -0.59 15.08
C GLU A 205 14.35 0.28 13.89
N GLU A 206 15.31 0.77 13.09
CA GLU A 206 15.08 1.69 11.96
C GLU A 206 14.87 0.97 10.61
N SER A 207 14.37 -0.27 10.65
CA SER A 207 14.16 -1.04 9.43
C SER A 207 12.78 -0.80 8.79
N MET A 208 12.67 -0.91 7.46
CA MET A 208 11.41 -0.76 6.74
C MET A 208 10.29 -1.65 7.33
N ALA A 209 10.61 -2.89 7.69
CA ALA A 209 9.64 -3.79 8.32
C ALA A 209 9.17 -3.28 9.69
N LYS A 210 10.06 -2.68 10.51
CA LYS A 210 9.68 -2.06 11.78
C LYS A 210 8.80 -0.84 11.55
N HIS A 211 9.10 0.01 10.56
CA HIS A 211 8.22 1.13 10.20
C HIS A 211 6.80 0.64 9.86
N LEU A 212 6.65 -0.41 9.04
CA LEU A 212 5.34 -1.00 8.73
C LEU A 212 4.63 -1.57 9.96
N ILE A 213 5.37 -2.22 10.87
CA ILE A 213 4.83 -2.72 12.14
C ILE A 213 4.36 -1.55 13.02
N CYS A 214 5.13 -0.47 13.11
CA CYS A 214 4.76 0.76 13.83
C CYS A 214 3.49 1.39 13.26
N TRP A 215 3.28 1.30 11.95
CA TRP A 215 2.03 1.72 11.30
C TRP A 215 0.86 0.75 11.49
N GLY A 216 1.04 -0.35 12.21
CA GLY A 216 -0.05 -1.26 12.58
C GLY A 216 -0.05 -2.60 11.84
N MET A 217 0.94 -2.91 10.99
CA MET A 217 1.02 -4.18 10.27
C MET A 217 1.54 -5.32 11.17
N HIS A 218 0.83 -5.57 12.28
CA HIS A 218 1.24 -6.51 13.31
C HIS A 218 1.00 -7.97 12.93
N TYR A 219 1.76 -8.84 13.61
CA TYR A 219 1.67 -10.29 13.51
C TYR A 219 1.82 -10.90 14.89
N TYR A 220 1.08 -11.98 15.16
CA TYR A 220 1.28 -12.83 16.33
C TYR A 220 1.58 -14.25 15.90
N LEU A 221 2.28 -15.02 16.74
CA LEU A 221 2.46 -16.45 16.53
C LEU A 221 1.20 -17.16 17.04
N SER A 222 0.48 -17.85 16.15
CA SER A 222 -0.66 -18.67 16.56
C SER A 222 -0.16 -20.05 16.97
N GLU A 223 -0.30 -20.40 18.24
CA GLU A 223 0.09 -21.72 18.78
C GLU A 223 -0.66 -22.86 18.08
N LYS A 224 -1.94 -22.65 17.74
CA LYS A 224 -2.80 -23.67 17.11
C LYS A 224 -2.30 -24.14 15.74
N ILE A 225 -1.67 -23.24 14.97
CA ILE A 225 -1.22 -23.54 13.60
C ILE A 225 0.29 -23.36 13.43
N GLU A 226 1.00 -23.06 14.51
CA GLU A 226 2.44 -22.80 14.57
C GLU A 226 2.94 -21.82 13.49
N LYS A 227 2.09 -20.86 13.12
CA LYS A 227 2.34 -19.89 12.04
C LYS A 227 2.06 -18.48 12.51
N ARG A 228 2.78 -17.51 11.92
CA ARG A 228 2.51 -16.09 12.11
C ARG A 228 1.20 -15.73 11.40
N VAL A 229 0.30 -15.10 12.13
CA VAL A 229 -0.98 -14.60 11.61
C VAL A 229 -0.95 -13.08 11.64
N LYS A 230 -1.34 -12.46 10.52
CA LYS A 230 -1.47 -11.01 10.41
C LYS A 230 -2.63 -10.54 11.27
N ALA A 231 -2.37 -9.59 12.16
CA ALA A 231 -3.37 -8.96 13.02
C ALA A 231 -3.24 -7.44 12.89
N PRO A 232 -3.69 -6.86 11.77
CA PRO A 232 -3.50 -5.44 11.52
C PRO A 232 -4.26 -4.60 12.56
N ILE A 233 -3.68 -3.45 12.90
CA ILE A 233 -4.28 -2.37 13.70
C ILE A 233 -4.45 -1.18 12.75
N LEU A 234 -5.58 -0.48 12.79
CA LEU A 234 -5.81 0.65 11.91
C LEU A 234 -4.77 1.77 12.18
N PRO A 235 -3.97 2.20 11.19
CA PRO A 235 -3.07 3.33 11.36
C PRO A 235 -3.85 4.63 11.65
N ASP A 236 -3.28 5.48 12.50
CA ASP A 236 -3.69 6.88 12.65
C ASP A 236 -2.76 7.78 11.81
N LEU A 237 -3.21 8.15 10.61
CA LEU A 237 -2.47 9.05 9.73
C LEU A 237 -2.77 10.54 9.99
N ARG A 238 -3.70 10.86 10.90
CA ARG A 238 -4.13 12.22 11.30
C ARG A 238 -4.62 13.16 10.18
N ASP A 239 -4.61 12.72 8.93
CA ASP A 239 -5.11 13.43 7.75
C ASP A 239 -6.16 12.59 7.03
N GLU A 240 -7.32 13.19 6.73
CA GLU A 240 -8.44 12.49 6.11
C GLU A 240 -8.10 12.00 4.70
N SER A 241 -7.35 12.77 3.91
CA SER A 241 -6.99 12.39 2.54
C SER A 241 -6.01 11.23 2.51
N LEU A 242 -5.05 11.20 3.43
CA LEU A 242 -4.14 10.08 3.64
C LEU A 242 -4.90 8.82 4.09
N MET A 243 -5.86 8.96 5.02
CA MET A 243 -6.68 7.84 5.45
C MET A 243 -7.57 7.30 4.32
N LEU A 244 -8.16 8.17 3.51
CA LEU A 244 -8.90 7.77 2.31
C LEU A 244 -8.00 7.04 1.30
N ALA A 245 -6.75 7.48 1.14
CA ALA A 245 -5.78 6.82 0.26
C ALA A 245 -5.37 5.44 0.81
N PHE A 246 -5.16 5.33 2.12
CA PHE A 246 -4.94 4.04 2.80
C PHE A 246 -6.12 3.10 2.59
N LEU A 247 -7.36 3.56 2.82
CA LEU A 247 -8.55 2.73 2.62
C LEU A 247 -8.73 2.34 1.15
N LEU A 248 -8.36 3.21 0.20
CA LEU A 248 -8.36 2.88 -1.22
C LEU A 248 -7.35 1.76 -1.54
N GLY A 249 -6.12 1.84 -1.02
CA GLY A 249 -5.13 0.78 -1.19
C GLY A 249 -5.56 -0.54 -0.59
N LEU A 250 -6.16 -0.50 0.61
CA LEU A 250 -6.75 -1.66 1.27
C LEU A 250 -7.90 -2.26 0.44
N PHE A 251 -8.77 -1.42 -0.12
CA PHE A 251 -9.85 -1.84 -1.01
C PHE A 251 -9.30 -2.41 -2.33
N ASP A 252 -8.23 -1.83 -2.88
CA ASP A 252 -7.62 -2.30 -4.12
C ASP A 252 -6.92 -3.65 -3.96
N GLY A 253 -6.45 -4.00 -2.76
CA GLY A 253 -6.05 -5.37 -2.45
C GLY A 253 -7.23 -6.29 -2.11
N ASP A 254 -7.83 -6.11 -0.93
CA ASP A 254 -8.79 -7.05 -0.33
C ASP A 254 -10.28 -6.66 -0.55
N GLY A 255 -10.52 -5.56 -1.25
CA GLY A 255 -11.86 -5.11 -1.56
C GLY A 255 -12.53 -5.83 -2.74
N SER A 256 -13.85 -5.75 -2.79
CA SER A 256 -14.66 -6.29 -3.88
C SER A 256 -15.87 -5.42 -4.18
N LEU A 257 -16.28 -5.39 -5.45
CA LEU A 257 -17.56 -4.87 -5.88
C LEU A 257 -18.54 -6.03 -5.96
N ARG A 258 -19.59 -6.00 -5.13
CA ARG A 258 -20.63 -7.04 -5.10
C ARG A 258 -21.91 -6.51 -5.72
N LEU A 259 -22.51 -7.32 -6.60
CA LEU A 259 -23.82 -7.05 -7.19
C LEU A 259 -24.90 -7.63 -6.29
N TYR A 260 -25.81 -6.78 -5.85
CA TYR A 260 -26.96 -7.13 -5.04
C TYR A 260 -28.23 -6.89 -5.82
N THR A 261 -29.28 -7.62 -5.47
CA THR A 261 -30.65 -7.39 -5.93
C THR A 261 -31.48 -6.97 -4.72
N SER A 262 -32.09 -5.80 -4.77
CA SER A 262 -33.02 -5.34 -3.72
C SER A 262 -34.34 -6.12 -3.75
N PRO A 263 -35.18 -6.04 -2.71
CA PRO A 263 -36.47 -6.75 -2.65
C PRO A 263 -37.40 -6.45 -3.84
N ASN A 264 -37.28 -5.29 -4.47
CA ASN A 264 -38.01 -4.90 -5.67
C ASN A 264 -37.32 -5.30 -7.00
N GLY A 265 -36.36 -6.21 -6.97
CA GLY A 265 -35.67 -6.72 -8.16
C GLY A 265 -34.59 -5.82 -8.75
N ASN A 266 -34.34 -4.64 -8.17
CA ASN A 266 -33.33 -3.72 -8.70
C ASN A 266 -31.91 -4.17 -8.35
N LYS A 267 -31.05 -4.22 -9.37
CA LYS A 267 -29.64 -4.53 -9.16
C LYS A 267 -28.87 -3.27 -8.76
N TYR A 268 -28.00 -3.39 -7.76
CA TYR A 268 -27.08 -2.34 -7.33
C TYR A 268 -25.72 -2.93 -6.98
N ILE A 269 -24.66 -2.14 -7.14
CA ILE A 269 -23.31 -2.52 -6.74
C ILE A 269 -23.00 -1.93 -5.39
N SER A 270 -22.24 -2.67 -4.60
CA SER A 270 -21.82 -2.28 -3.27
C SER A 270 -20.33 -2.58 -3.13
N PRO A 271 -19.50 -1.61 -2.72
CA PRO A 271 -18.09 -1.82 -2.42
C PRO A 271 -17.94 -2.41 -1.01
N HIS A 272 -17.11 -3.44 -0.90
CA HIS A 272 -16.81 -4.13 0.34
C HIS A 272 -15.30 -4.18 0.57
N ILE A 273 -14.87 -3.98 1.81
CA ILE A 273 -13.53 -4.34 2.30
C ILE A 273 -13.67 -5.60 3.14
N CYS A 274 -12.75 -6.55 3.03
CA CYS A 274 -12.74 -7.77 3.82
C CYS A 274 -11.43 -7.92 4.60
N SER A 275 -11.46 -8.58 5.75
CA SER A 275 -10.27 -9.00 6.50
C SER A 275 -10.59 -10.23 7.34
N ALA A 276 -9.56 -11.05 7.63
CA ALA A 276 -9.67 -12.13 8.61
C ALA A 276 -9.67 -11.60 10.06
N ASN A 277 -9.26 -10.34 10.28
CA ASN A 277 -9.27 -9.70 11.59
C ASN A 277 -10.55 -8.89 11.78
N LYS A 278 -11.41 -9.33 12.70
CA LYS A 278 -12.69 -8.68 13.02
C LYS A 278 -12.49 -7.28 13.59
N ASN A 279 -11.59 -7.13 14.56
CA ASN A 279 -11.37 -5.88 15.28
C ASN A 279 -10.90 -4.78 14.31
N PHE A 280 -10.02 -5.14 13.36
CA PHE A 280 -9.57 -4.21 12.32
C PHE A 280 -10.73 -3.67 11.47
N ILE A 281 -11.68 -4.53 11.10
CA ILE A 281 -12.88 -4.13 10.35
C ILE A 281 -13.82 -3.27 11.22
N GLU A 282 -13.95 -3.58 12.50
CA GLU A 282 -14.75 -2.79 13.45
C GLU A 282 -14.16 -1.40 13.71
N GLU A 283 -12.82 -1.28 13.76
CA GLU A 283 -12.12 0.00 13.84
C GLU A 283 -12.41 0.87 12.62
N ILE A 284 -12.28 0.32 11.40
CA ILE A 284 -12.61 1.06 10.17
C ILE A 284 -14.08 1.51 10.21
N LYS A 285 -14.98 0.63 10.64
CA LYS A 285 -16.41 0.96 10.75
C LYS A 285 -16.65 2.13 11.71
N LYS A 286 -16.02 2.10 12.88
CA LYS A 286 -16.17 3.13 13.92
C LYS A 286 -15.85 4.54 13.40
N TYR A 287 -14.82 4.67 12.57
CA TYR A 287 -14.37 5.97 12.08
C TYR A 287 -15.04 6.43 10.78
N TYR A 288 -15.41 5.50 9.89
CA TYR A 288 -15.79 5.86 8.51
C TYR A 288 -17.20 5.42 8.10
N CYS A 289 -17.94 4.71 8.95
CA CYS A 289 -19.23 4.11 8.56
C CYS A 289 -20.31 4.23 9.64
N ASP A 290 -21.17 5.25 9.52
CA ASP A 290 -22.25 5.52 10.49
C ASP A 290 -23.31 4.41 10.62
N LYS A 291 -23.54 3.58 9.58
CA LYS A 291 -24.74 2.70 9.50
C LYS A 291 -24.54 1.34 8.83
N LYS A 292 -23.31 0.84 8.68
CA LYS A 292 -23.07 -0.34 7.82
C LYS A 292 -22.74 -1.63 8.57
N ILE A 293 -23.21 -2.72 7.96
CA ILE A 293 -23.21 -4.08 8.50
C ILE A 293 -21.80 -4.65 8.39
N VAL A 294 -21.30 -5.17 9.50
CA VAL A 294 -20.19 -6.14 9.47
C VAL A 294 -20.85 -7.48 9.19
N PHE A 295 -20.55 -8.09 8.05
CA PHE A 295 -20.99 -9.45 7.75
C PHE A 295 -19.84 -10.42 7.94
N GLN A 296 -20.19 -11.68 8.15
CA GLN A 296 -19.25 -12.78 8.26
C GLN A 296 -19.46 -13.70 7.06
N ASN A 297 -18.38 -14.02 6.35
CA ASN A 297 -18.37 -15.03 5.30
C ASN A 297 -17.38 -16.14 5.67
N TYR A 298 -17.63 -17.32 5.13
CA TYR A 298 -16.73 -18.46 5.23
C TYR A 298 -16.11 -18.71 3.87
N GLN A 299 -14.79 -18.78 3.80
CA GLN A 299 -14.06 -19.20 2.61
C GLN A 299 -13.37 -20.52 2.88
N ARG A 300 -13.48 -21.46 1.95
CA ARG A 300 -12.67 -22.69 1.95
C ARG A 300 -11.38 -22.39 1.19
N LYS A 301 -10.24 -22.76 1.79
CA LYS A 301 -8.92 -22.67 1.17
C LYS A 301 -8.15 -23.95 1.45
N ILE A 302 -7.52 -24.52 0.43
CA ILE A 302 -6.49 -25.54 0.65
C ILE A 302 -5.26 -24.89 1.31
N ASP A 303 -4.79 -25.53 2.38
CA ASP A 303 -3.43 -25.34 2.85
C ASP A 303 -2.50 -26.20 1.98
N TYR A 304 -1.72 -25.57 1.11
CA TYR A 304 -0.86 -26.25 0.13
C TYR A 304 0.25 -27.11 0.76
N GLU A 305 0.65 -26.82 1.99
CA GLU A 305 1.67 -27.62 2.67
C GLU A 305 1.08 -28.94 3.19
N THR A 306 -0.16 -28.92 3.65
CA THR A 306 -0.82 -30.07 4.29
C THR A 306 -1.86 -30.77 3.42
N GLY A 307 -2.27 -30.16 2.30
CA GLY A 307 -3.37 -30.60 1.44
C GLY A 307 -4.76 -30.49 2.08
N LYS A 308 -4.88 -29.97 3.31
CA LYS A 308 -6.15 -29.93 4.06
C LYS A 308 -6.94 -28.67 3.72
N ILE A 309 -8.27 -28.81 3.63
CA ILE A 309 -9.18 -27.68 3.51
C ILE A 309 -9.29 -26.94 4.85
N LYS A 310 -8.95 -25.66 4.85
CA LYS A 310 -9.14 -24.74 5.98
C LYS A 310 -10.35 -23.84 5.71
N ILE A 311 -11.20 -23.69 6.72
CA ILE A 311 -12.28 -22.72 6.70
C ILE A 311 -11.73 -21.41 7.29
N LEU A 312 -11.62 -20.39 6.44
CA LEU A 312 -11.27 -19.03 6.82
C LEU A 312 -12.54 -18.24 7.07
N ILE A 313 -12.64 -17.64 8.26
CA ILE A 313 -13.69 -16.68 8.58
C ILE A 313 -13.22 -15.30 8.12
N LEU A 314 -13.98 -14.67 7.25
CA LEU A 314 -13.74 -13.31 6.80
C LEU A 314 -14.85 -12.39 7.31
N TYR A 315 -14.44 -11.26 7.85
CA TYR A 315 -15.31 -10.17 8.21
C TYR A 315 -15.27 -9.14 7.11
N GLY A 316 -16.41 -8.62 6.70
CA GLY A 316 -16.46 -7.60 5.68
C GLY A 316 -17.31 -6.41 6.07
N LEU A 317 -16.91 -5.26 5.56
CA LEU A 317 -17.55 -3.97 5.76
C LEU A 317 -17.98 -3.43 4.40
N THR A 318 -19.25 -3.04 4.29
CA THR A 318 -19.69 -2.24 3.15
C THR A 318 -19.20 -0.81 3.32
N CYS A 319 -18.53 -0.23 2.33
CA CYS A 319 -18.04 1.17 2.41
C CYS A 319 -19.15 2.18 2.09
N GLY A 320 -20.15 1.80 1.30
CA GLY A 320 -21.14 2.73 0.77
C GLY A 320 -20.61 3.66 -0.29
N THR A 321 -21.55 4.27 -1.02
CA THR A 321 -21.25 5.09 -2.18
C THR A 321 -20.42 6.31 -1.82
N LYS A 322 -20.78 7.04 -0.75
CA LYS A 322 -20.09 8.27 -0.34
C LYS A 322 -18.61 8.02 0.01
N LEU A 323 -18.33 7.10 0.93
CA LEU A 323 -16.95 6.77 1.31
C LEU A 323 -16.16 6.24 0.11
N TYR A 324 -16.76 5.37 -0.70
CA TYR A 324 -16.11 4.85 -1.90
C TYR A 324 -15.79 5.94 -2.93
N GLN A 325 -16.70 6.89 -3.15
CA GLN A 325 -16.42 8.05 -4.01
C GLN A 325 -15.29 8.92 -3.46
N ASN A 326 -15.25 9.15 -2.14
CA ASN A 326 -14.17 9.88 -1.49
C ASN A 326 -12.82 9.14 -1.63
N MET A 327 -12.81 7.80 -1.50
CA MET A 327 -11.61 6.99 -1.76
C MET A 327 -11.17 7.13 -3.22
N LEU A 328 -12.08 7.08 -4.19
CA LEU A 328 -11.73 7.22 -5.61
C LEU A 328 -11.27 8.63 -5.99
N SER A 329 -11.70 9.68 -5.26
CA SER A 329 -11.35 11.07 -5.58
C SER A 329 -9.92 11.43 -5.16
N VAL A 330 -9.33 10.76 -4.18
CA VAL A 330 -7.98 11.10 -3.70
C VAL A 330 -6.86 10.62 -4.61
N MET A 331 -7.10 9.60 -5.44
CA MET A 331 -6.10 9.07 -6.37
C MET A 331 -6.80 8.56 -7.60
N GLN A 332 -6.47 9.05 -8.81
CA GLN A 332 -7.21 8.72 -10.04
C GLN A 332 -6.71 7.45 -10.75
N ASN A 333 -5.50 7.00 -10.45
CA ASN A 333 -4.79 5.91 -11.14
C ASN A 333 -4.69 4.63 -10.28
N SER A 334 -5.64 4.44 -9.37
CA SER A 334 -5.81 3.17 -8.62
C SER A 334 -6.35 2.05 -9.53
N MET A 335 -6.58 0.84 -9.04
CA MET A 335 -6.94 -0.32 -9.87
C MET A 335 -8.22 -0.13 -10.69
N GLU A 336 -8.08 -0.02 -12.02
CA GLU A 336 -9.18 0.28 -12.94
C GLU A 336 -10.35 -0.71 -12.83
N ARG A 337 -10.06 -2.02 -12.76
CA ARG A 337 -11.11 -3.05 -12.63
C ARG A 337 -11.94 -2.96 -11.33
N LYS A 338 -11.42 -2.25 -10.33
CA LYS A 338 -12.07 -1.99 -9.04
C LYS A 338 -12.69 -0.61 -8.98
N ARG A 339 -12.55 0.21 -10.03
CA ARG A 339 -13.24 1.48 -10.21
C ARG A 339 -14.59 1.25 -10.84
N PHE A 340 -15.58 1.96 -10.32
CA PHE A 340 -16.93 1.89 -10.83
C PHE A 340 -17.57 3.26 -10.79
N THR A 341 -18.08 3.71 -11.92
CA THR A 341 -18.66 5.06 -12.04
C THR A 341 -20.05 5.11 -11.40
N SER A 342 -20.43 6.30 -10.94
CA SER A 342 -21.78 6.59 -10.41
C SER A 342 -22.89 6.24 -11.40
N GLU A 343 -22.59 6.19 -12.70
CA GLU A 343 -23.54 5.79 -13.75
C GLU A 343 -23.98 4.34 -13.62
N MET A 344 -23.06 3.47 -13.19
CA MET A 344 -23.34 2.05 -13.08
C MET A 344 -24.07 1.69 -11.75
N PHE A 345 -24.06 2.57 -10.72
CA PHE A 345 -24.74 2.33 -9.43
C PHE A 345 -26.27 2.31 -9.53
N TYR A 346 -26.83 2.79 -10.63
CA TYR A 346 -28.27 3.01 -10.73
C TYR A 346 -28.84 2.46 -12.03
N ASN A 347 -29.45 1.28 -11.90
CA ASN A 347 -30.49 0.73 -12.77
C ASN A 347 -30.36 1.15 -14.24
N THR A 348 -29.28 0.67 -14.87
CA THR A 348 -28.99 0.93 -16.29
C THR A 348 -30.16 0.53 -17.18
N ARG A 349 -30.99 -0.45 -16.79
CA ARG A 349 -32.17 -0.83 -17.59
C ARG A 349 -33.25 0.24 -17.58
N LEU A 350 -33.75 0.64 -16.40
CA LEU A 350 -34.80 1.67 -16.33
C LEU A 350 -34.32 3.02 -16.89
N ARG A 351 -33.08 3.43 -16.61
CA ARG A 351 -32.53 4.69 -17.14
C ARG A 351 -32.32 4.62 -18.65
N LYS A 352 -31.81 3.52 -19.21
CA LYS A 352 -31.69 3.34 -20.67
C LYS A 352 -33.06 3.30 -21.34
N SER A 353 -34.03 2.60 -20.76
CA SER A 353 -35.42 2.60 -21.26
C SER A 353 -36.02 4.00 -21.22
N LEU A 354 -35.87 4.72 -20.11
CA LEU A 354 -36.28 6.12 -19.98
C LEU A 354 -35.59 7.02 -21.00
N MET A 355 -34.29 6.88 -21.24
CA MET A 355 -33.59 7.71 -22.23
C MET A 355 -34.08 7.49 -23.66
N LYS A 356 -34.57 6.27 -23.99
CA LYS A 356 -35.17 5.98 -25.30
C LYS A 356 -36.53 6.65 -25.49
N VAL A 357 -37.36 6.63 -24.45
CA VAL A 357 -38.75 7.12 -24.51
C VAL A 357 -38.91 8.57 -24.08
N LEU A 358 -37.96 9.08 -23.31
CA LEU A 358 -37.94 10.42 -22.70
C LEU A 358 -36.59 11.11 -22.99
N PRO A 359 -36.31 11.46 -24.26
CA PRO A 359 -35.07 12.12 -24.65
C PRO A 359 -34.93 13.51 -24.01
N LYS A 360 -33.70 14.04 -24.03
CA LYS A 360 -33.31 15.32 -23.40
C LYS A 360 -34.32 16.44 -23.63
N GLU A 361 -34.70 16.68 -24.88
CA GLU A 361 -35.59 17.78 -25.22
C GLU A 361 -37.02 17.58 -24.71
N LYS A 362 -37.54 16.35 -24.74
CA LYS A 362 -38.85 16.06 -24.16
C LYS A 362 -38.85 16.22 -22.64
N LEU A 363 -37.77 15.79 -21.97
CA LEU A 363 -37.66 16.01 -20.53
C LEU A 363 -37.54 17.50 -20.20
N ARG A 364 -36.79 18.28 -20.99
CA ARG A 364 -36.67 19.73 -20.84
C ARG A 364 -38.03 20.43 -20.93
N GLU A 365 -38.83 20.12 -21.95
CA GLU A 365 -40.19 20.67 -22.08
C GLU A 365 -41.11 20.26 -20.92
N LEU A 366 -41.05 18.98 -20.52
CA LEU A 366 -41.81 18.51 -19.37
C LEU A 366 -41.45 19.22 -18.07
N LEU A 367 -40.17 19.53 -17.85
CA LEU A 367 -39.71 20.22 -16.64
C LEU A 367 -40.18 21.68 -16.56
N LYS A 368 -40.41 22.34 -17.70
CA LYS A 368 -41.04 23.67 -17.74
C LYS A 368 -42.47 23.62 -17.25
N ILE A 369 -43.17 22.53 -17.54
CA ILE A 369 -44.61 22.39 -17.34
C ILE A 369 -44.96 21.72 -16.02
N MET A 370 -44.12 20.80 -15.55
CA MET A 370 -44.47 19.89 -14.48
C MET A 370 -43.33 19.71 -13.48
N PRO A 371 -43.62 19.68 -12.17
CA PRO A 371 -42.64 19.29 -11.19
C PRO A 371 -42.10 17.89 -11.44
N ARG A 372 -40.81 17.72 -11.17
CA ARG A 372 -40.11 16.43 -11.17
C ARG A 372 -40.88 15.33 -10.43
N TYR A 373 -41.43 15.65 -9.25
CA TYR A 373 -42.18 14.69 -8.45
C TYR A 373 -43.48 14.24 -9.13
N ARG A 374 -44.14 15.11 -9.89
CA ARG A 374 -45.33 14.76 -10.67
C ARG A 374 -44.97 13.91 -11.88
N ILE A 375 -43.90 14.25 -12.60
CA ILE A 375 -43.38 13.45 -13.73
C ILE A 375 -43.08 12.04 -13.23
N ALA A 376 -42.35 11.93 -12.11
CA ALA A 376 -42.01 10.67 -11.50
C ALA A 376 -43.24 9.87 -11.03
N LYS A 377 -44.23 10.54 -10.41
CA LYS A 377 -45.51 9.92 -10.02
C LYS A 377 -46.27 9.36 -11.22
N LEU A 378 -46.33 10.09 -12.34
CA LEU A 378 -47.01 9.65 -13.56
C LEU A 378 -46.30 8.47 -14.22
N LEU A 379 -44.97 8.45 -14.20
CA LEU A 379 -44.16 7.35 -14.71
C LEU A 379 -44.10 6.15 -13.76
N GLY A 380 -44.63 6.25 -12.54
CA GLY A 380 -44.53 5.19 -11.54
C GLY A 380 -43.10 4.95 -11.03
N ILE A 381 -42.25 5.98 -11.04
CA ILE A 381 -40.83 5.89 -10.63
C ILE A 381 -40.52 6.85 -9.47
N SER A 382 -39.35 6.69 -8.85
CA SER A 382 -38.88 7.61 -7.80
C SER A 382 -38.53 8.98 -8.40
N ASN A 383 -38.89 10.07 -7.70
CA ASN A 383 -38.50 11.44 -8.06
C ASN A 383 -36.97 11.59 -8.28
N SER A 384 -36.17 10.87 -7.49
CA SER A 384 -34.71 10.88 -7.62
C SER A 384 -34.20 10.38 -8.98
N VAL A 385 -35.00 9.59 -9.72
CA VAL A 385 -34.65 9.10 -11.05
C VAL A 385 -34.75 10.24 -12.07
N ILE A 386 -35.82 11.04 -12.01
CA ILE A 386 -35.99 12.23 -12.85
C ILE A 386 -34.94 13.28 -12.54
N ASP A 387 -34.67 13.53 -11.26
CA ASP A 387 -33.62 14.46 -10.82
C ASP A 387 -32.26 14.12 -11.44
N ARG A 388 -31.89 12.84 -11.38
CA ARG A 388 -30.59 12.36 -11.90
C ARG A 388 -30.57 12.27 -13.41
N LEU A 389 -31.69 11.95 -14.06
CA LEU A 389 -31.79 11.99 -15.51
C LEU A 389 -31.56 13.42 -16.02
N ALA A 390 -32.25 14.39 -15.42
CA ALA A 390 -32.14 15.81 -15.77
C ALA A 390 -30.73 16.36 -15.50
N LYS A 391 -30.21 16.24 -14.27
CA LYS A 391 -28.93 16.83 -13.87
C LYS A 391 -27.73 16.05 -14.39
N ASN A 392 -27.72 14.73 -14.21
CA ASN A 392 -26.51 13.94 -14.39
C ASN A 392 -26.39 13.29 -15.78
N VAL A 393 -27.49 13.14 -16.56
CA VAL A 393 -27.38 12.71 -17.97
C VAL A 393 -27.44 13.89 -18.91
N TYR A 394 -28.44 14.74 -18.71
CA TYR A 394 -28.79 15.72 -19.72
C TYR A 394 -28.27 17.12 -19.43
N ASP A 395 -27.66 17.34 -18.26
CA ASP A 395 -27.15 18.64 -17.83
C ASP A 395 -28.21 19.74 -18.01
N LEU A 396 -29.41 19.48 -17.47
CA LEU A 396 -30.53 20.40 -17.51
C LEU A 396 -30.61 21.20 -16.21
N GLU A 397 -30.52 22.52 -16.34
CA GLU A 397 -30.94 23.43 -15.28
C GLU A 397 -32.45 23.34 -15.05
N LEU A 398 -32.88 23.53 -13.80
CA LEU A 398 -34.28 23.42 -13.44
C LEU A 398 -34.98 24.74 -13.81
N PRO A 399 -35.93 24.73 -14.76
CA PRO A 399 -36.56 25.97 -15.20
C PRO A 399 -37.45 26.57 -14.11
N ILE A 400 -37.49 27.91 -14.07
CA ILE A 400 -38.58 28.65 -13.44
C ILE A 400 -39.83 28.35 -14.26
N ARG A 401 -40.91 27.87 -13.61
CA ARG A 401 -42.11 27.45 -14.34
C ARG A 401 -42.87 28.67 -14.83
N GLY A 402 -43.16 28.70 -16.13
CA GLY A 402 -44.10 29.65 -16.72
C GLY A 402 -45.55 29.20 -16.50
N GLU A 403 -46.50 30.08 -16.80
CA GLU A 403 -47.90 29.69 -16.93
C GLU A 403 -48.07 28.73 -18.11
N VAL A 404 -48.84 27.65 -17.91
CA VAL A 404 -49.04 26.62 -18.91
C VAL A 404 -50.53 26.37 -19.08
N SER A 405 -50.96 26.21 -20.33
CA SER A 405 -52.36 25.96 -20.63
C SER A 405 -52.81 24.58 -20.12
N GLU A 406 -54.10 24.46 -19.78
CA GLU A 406 -54.67 23.20 -19.32
C GLU A 406 -54.62 22.10 -20.40
N GLN A 407 -54.66 22.51 -21.68
CA GLN A 407 -54.53 21.61 -22.82
C GLN A 407 -53.14 20.96 -22.90
N GLU A 408 -52.07 21.74 -22.67
CA GLU A 408 -50.69 21.20 -22.65
C GLU A 408 -50.48 20.24 -21.49
N ILE A 409 -51.03 20.56 -20.31
CA ILE A 409 -50.98 19.65 -19.15
C ILE A 409 -51.65 18.32 -19.49
N LYS A 410 -52.79 18.34 -20.18
CA LYS A 410 -53.52 17.13 -20.59
C LYS A 410 -52.71 16.30 -21.61
N TYR A 411 -52.09 16.94 -22.59
CA TYR A 411 -51.22 16.29 -23.57
C TYR A 411 -50.06 15.52 -22.88
N TRP A 412 -49.31 16.21 -22.01
CA TRP A 412 -48.15 15.60 -21.36
C TRP A 412 -48.51 14.50 -20.36
N ARG A 413 -49.68 14.59 -19.70
CA ARG A 413 -50.20 13.49 -18.87
C ARG A 413 -50.45 12.24 -19.71
N LYS A 414 -51.08 12.38 -20.88
CA LYS A 414 -51.32 11.26 -21.79
C LYS A 414 -49.99 10.62 -22.23
N PHE A 415 -49.05 11.43 -22.68
CA PHE A 415 -47.71 10.98 -23.09
C PHE A 415 -46.97 10.22 -21.98
N LEU A 416 -46.97 10.73 -20.74
CA LEU A 416 -46.30 10.05 -19.63
C LEU A 416 -46.97 8.73 -19.22
N ASN A 417 -48.30 8.62 -19.38
CA ASN A 417 -48.99 7.35 -19.15
C ASN A 417 -48.62 6.31 -20.22
N GLU A 418 -48.54 6.71 -21.50
CA GLU A 418 -48.08 5.82 -22.58
C GLU A 418 -46.65 5.33 -22.32
N ILE A 419 -45.75 6.21 -21.88
CA ILE A 419 -44.40 5.80 -21.46
C ILE A 419 -44.45 4.82 -20.30
N ARG A 420 -45.25 5.10 -19.26
CA ARG A 420 -45.34 4.22 -18.09
C ARG A 420 -45.76 2.82 -18.51
N ASP A 421 -46.73 2.71 -19.40
CA ASP A 421 -47.26 1.42 -19.83
C ASP A 421 -46.19 0.66 -20.65
N ASN A 422 -45.42 1.35 -21.51
CA ASN A 422 -44.24 0.79 -22.18
C ASN A 422 -43.07 0.42 -21.24
N LEU A 423 -42.99 1.01 -20.04
CA LEU A 423 -41.96 0.68 -19.04
C LEU A 423 -42.34 -0.52 -18.17
N LYS A 424 -43.59 -0.97 -18.20
CA LYS A 424 -44.07 -2.16 -17.47
C LYS A 424 -43.81 -3.45 -18.25
N GLU A 425 -43.70 -3.36 -19.58
CA GLU A 425 -43.21 -4.41 -20.48
C GLU A 425 -41.68 -4.53 -20.43
#